data_AF-A0A3D1H8H5-F1
#
_entry.id   AF-A0A3D1H8H5-F1
#
_cell.length_a   1.000
_cell.length_b   1.000
_cell.length_c   1.000
_cell.angle_alpha   90.00
_cell.angle_beta   90.00
_cell.angle_gamma   90.00
#
_symmetry.space_group_name_H-M   'P 1'
#
loop_
_entity.id
_entity.type
_entity.pdbx_description
1 polymer ?
#
loop_
_entity_poly.entity_id
_entity_poly.type
_entity_poly.pdbx_seq_one_letter_code
_entity_poly.pdbx_strand_id
1 'polypeptide(L)'
;MKKIILMVTMLSSLWVQGQHEQHDISGTVTYTIGDKIRPIAGAFVHWQENPSGVYADSTGHFRIEHHHEAPYLIASFASYKSDTIYIKDLTTPVAFTLKDQNELQGATVFAKKLSYSLSKLDPRTTILMGEREFQKAACCNLSESFENSPAIDASFADAVTGTKQIKMLGLDG
;
A
#
# COMPACT_ATOMS: atom_id res chain seq x y z
N MET A 1 0.60 58.53 56.87
CA MET A 1 1.52 57.40 56.59
C MET A 1 0.77 56.06 56.46
N LYS A 2 -0.07 55.64 57.42
CA LYS A 2 -0.87 54.39 57.32
C LYS A 2 -1.71 54.25 56.03
N LYS A 3 -2.38 55.33 55.57
CA LYS A 3 -3.22 55.30 54.36
C LYS A 3 -2.42 55.14 53.04
N ILE A 4 -1.17 55.61 53.01
CA ILE A 4 -0.28 55.48 51.84
C ILE A 4 0.25 54.05 51.74
N ILE A 5 0.62 53.45 52.87
CA ILE A 5 1.06 52.05 52.94
C ILE A 5 -0.09 51.13 52.49
N LEU A 6 -1.33 51.41 52.91
CA LEU A 6 -2.51 50.61 52.57
C LEU A 6 -2.89 50.71 51.07
N MET A 7 -2.65 51.86 50.44
CA MET A 7 -2.83 52.04 48.99
C MET A 7 -1.77 51.30 48.18
N VAL A 8 -0.51 51.30 48.62
CA VAL A 8 0.58 50.59 47.94
C VAL A 8 0.39 49.08 48.02
N THR A 9 -0.09 48.55 49.14
CA THR A 9 -0.40 47.11 49.30
C THR A 9 -1.60 46.65 48.46
N MET A 10 -2.56 47.54 48.18
CA MET A 10 -3.72 47.24 47.32
C MET A 10 -3.38 47.34 45.82
N LEU A 11 -2.33 48.09 45.46
CA LEU A 11 -1.84 48.18 44.09
C LEU A 11 -0.92 47.00 43.72
N SER A 12 -0.27 46.36 44.70
CA SER A 12 0.55 45.17 44.48
C SER A 12 -0.24 43.88 44.23
N SER A 13 -1.50 43.80 44.69
CA SER A 13 -2.35 42.61 44.46
C SER A 13 -2.87 42.47 43.02
N LEU A 14 -2.67 43.48 42.17
CA LEU A 14 -3.04 43.44 40.75
C LEU A 14 -1.95 42.80 39.86
N TRP A 15 -0.80 42.42 40.41
CA TRP A 15 0.29 41.74 39.68
C TRP A 15 0.28 40.22 39.86
N VAL A 16 -0.79 39.65 40.42
CA VAL A 16 -0.95 38.20 40.62
C VAL A 16 -2.04 37.67 39.69
N GLN A 17 -1.85 37.83 38.38
CA GLN A 17 -2.67 37.15 37.38
C GLN A 17 -1.77 36.37 36.42
N GLY A 18 -1.75 35.04 36.61
CA GLY A 18 -1.62 34.05 35.54
C GLY A 18 -0.21 33.72 35.02
N GLN A 19 0.58 32.95 35.77
CA GLN A 19 1.59 32.09 35.15
C GLN A 19 0.90 30.80 34.66
N HIS A 20 0.35 30.80 33.44
CA HIS A 20 0.05 29.54 32.76
C HIS A 20 1.38 28.97 32.25
N GLU A 21 1.87 27.87 32.82
CA GLU A 21 2.99 27.11 32.26
C GLU A 21 2.55 26.40 30.97
N GLN A 22 2.61 27.11 29.84
CA GLN A 22 2.52 26.49 28.53
C GLN A 22 3.82 25.72 28.27
N HIS A 23 3.72 24.40 28.33
CA HIS A 23 4.82 23.51 27.97
C HIS A 23 4.81 23.33 26.46
N ASP A 24 5.79 23.93 25.79
CA ASP A 24 5.94 23.76 24.34
C ASP A 24 6.85 22.58 24.05
N ILE A 25 6.37 21.69 23.17
CA ILE A 25 7.17 20.60 22.64
C ILE A 25 7.82 21.07 21.35
N SER A 26 9.13 20.87 21.26
CA SER A 26 9.92 21.19 20.08
C SER A 26 10.50 19.93 19.45
N GLY A 27 10.74 20.00 18.14
CA GLY A 27 11.25 18.85 17.43
C GLY A 27 11.69 19.15 16.01
N THR A 28 12.09 18.09 15.31
CA THR A 28 12.50 18.12 13.89
C THR A 28 11.77 17.05 13.10
N VAL A 29 11.35 17.39 11.89
CA VAL A 29 10.84 16.44 10.90
C VAL A 29 11.89 16.26 9.80
N THR A 30 12.29 15.01 9.59
CA THR A 30 13.31 14.64 8.60
C THR A 30 12.83 13.48 7.75
N TYR A 31 13.53 13.24 6.64
CA TYR A 31 13.40 12.03 5.83
C TYR A 31 14.78 11.49 5.47
N THR A 32 14.80 10.21 5.09
CA THR A 32 16.02 9.51 4.74
C THR A 32 16.06 9.21 3.23
N ILE A 33 17.14 9.59 2.56
CA ILE A 33 17.49 9.12 1.22
C ILE A 33 18.80 8.33 1.33
N GLY A 34 18.72 6.99 1.19
CA GLY A 34 19.87 6.12 1.40
C GLY A 34 20.35 6.23 2.86
N ASP A 35 21.58 6.75 3.05
CA ASP A 35 22.20 6.91 4.38
C ASP A 35 22.25 8.39 4.84
N LYS A 36 21.56 9.28 4.12
CA LYS A 36 21.57 10.73 4.39
C LYS A 36 20.20 11.18 4.93
N ILE A 37 20.23 11.86 6.06
CA ILE A 37 19.08 12.49 6.69
C ILE A 37 18.95 13.92 6.16
N ARG A 38 17.74 14.31 5.74
CA ARG A 38 17.44 15.67 5.28
C ARG A 38 16.19 16.21 5.97
N PRO A 39 16.12 17.52 6.28
CA PRO A 39 14.94 18.11 6.88
C PRO A 39 13.78 18.19 5.88
N ILE A 40 12.55 18.10 6.39
CA ILE A 40 11.33 18.35 5.62
C ILE A 40 10.75 19.70 6.03
N ALA A 41 10.91 20.69 5.16
CA ALA A 41 10.26 21.98 5.33
C ALA A 41 8.76 21.89 5.03
N GLY A 42 7.93 22.53 5.85
CA GLY A 42 6.47 22.54 5.67
C GLY A 42 5.78 21.22 6.06
N ALA A 43 6.46 20.31 6.76
CA ALA A 43 5.81 19.15 7.38
C ALA A 43 4.72 19.61 8.35
N PHE A 44 3.54 19.00 8.27
CA PHE A 44 2.43 19.30 9.16
C PHE A 44 2.49 18.38 10.38
N VAL A 45 2.52 18.99 11.57
CA VAL A 45 2.60 18.29 12.85
C VAL A 45 1.38 18.65 13.69
N HIS A 46 0.63 17.63 14.10
CA HIS A 46 -0.58 17.80 14.90
C HIS A 46 -0.76 16.69 15.93
N TRP A 47 -1.57 16.96 16.94
CA TRP A 47 -2.00 15.95 17.90
C TRP A 47 -3.06 15.04 17.28
N GLN A 48 -3.07 13.75 17.64
CA GLN A 48 -4.01 12.78 17.07
C GLN A 48 -5.49 13.21 17.15
N GLU A 49 -5.89 13.81 18.28
CA GLU A 49 -7.27 14.22 18.53
C GLU A 49 -7.56 15.68 18.09
N ASN A 50 -6.55 16.42 17.64
CA ASN A 50 -6.70 17.82 17.23
C ASN A 50 -6.31 18.00 15.75
N PRO A 51 -7.26 18.34 14.87
CA PRO A 51 -6.96 18.58 13.45
C PRO A 51 -6.15 19.87 13.23
N SER A 52 -6.06 20.76 14.24
CA SER A 52 -5.21 21.94 14.20
C SER A 52 -3.80 21.59 14.66
N GLY A 53 -2.80 22.08 13.92
CA GLY A 53 -1.40 21.79 14.18
C GLY A 53 -0.50 22.92 13.70
N VAL A 54 0.79 22.63 13.62
CA VAL A 54 1.83 23.58 13.20
C VAL A 54 2.57 23.04 11.99
N TYR A 55 3.15 23.94 11.20
CA TYR A 55 4.02 23.60 10.09
C TYR A 55 5.48 23.74 10.48
N ALA A 56 6.30 22.79 10.08
CA ALA A 56 7.74 22.86 10.25
C ALA A 56 8.36 23.96 9.37
N ASP A 57 9.38 24.64 9.89
CA ASP A 57 10.09 25.71 9.19
C ASP A 57 11.03 25.20 8.07
N SER A 58 11.81 26.10 7.46
CA SER A 58 12.76 25.77 6.39
C SER A 58 13.83 24.74 6.78
N THR A 59 14.07 24.59 8.07
CA THR A 59 15.04 23.65 8.66
C THR A 59 14.38 22.38 9.19
N GLY A 60 13.06 22.24 9.01
CA GLY A 60 12.28 21.10 9.50
C GLY A 60 11.98 21.17 10.99
N HIS A 61 12.27 22.29 11.66
CA HIS A 61 11.96 22.47 13.08
C HIS A 61 10.49 22.85 13.26
N PHE A 62 9.87 22.33 14.32
CA PHE A 62 8.52 22.72 14.73
C PHE A 62 8.47 22.96 16.23
N ARG A 63 7.47 23.74 16.65
CA ARG A 63 7.14 23.98 18.06
C ARG A 63 5.62 23.97 18.19
N ILE A 64 5.10 23.12 19.08
CA ILE A 64 3.67 22.95 19.30
C ILE A 64 3.38 22.97 20.80
N GLU A 65 2.30 23.63 21.18
CA GLU A 65 1.83 23.65 22.57
C GLU A 65 1.37 22.24 22.99
N HIS A 66 1.75 21.83 24.19
CA HIS A 66 1.34 20.53 24.73
C HIS A 66 -0.16 20.50 25.03
N HIS A 67 -0.83 19.46 24.54
CA HIS A 67 -2.24 19.20 24.84
C HIS A 67 -2.33 18.01 25.80
N HIS A 68 -2.77 18.24 27.05
CA HIS A 68 -2.79 17.22 28.12
C HIS A 68 -3.58 15.94 27.78
N GLU A 69 -4.52 16.02 26.84
CA GLU A 69 -5.40 14.90 26.47
C GLU A 69 -4.84 14.03 25.34
N ALA A 70 -3.87 14.51 24.56
CA ALA A 70 -3.40 13.81 23.36
C ALA A 70 -1.95 13.35 23.54
N PRO A 71 -1.71 12.05 23.78
CA PRO A 71 -0.35 11.57 23.99
C PRO A 71 0.39 11.26 22.69
N TYR A 72 -0.29 11.28 21.54
CA TYR A 72 0.28 10.95 20.24
C TYR A 72 0.42 12.19 19.36
N LEU A 73 1.65 12.43 18.91
CA LEU A 73 1.99 13.47 17.96
C LEU A 73 2.22 12.82 16.59
N ILE A 74 1.62 13.36 15.54
CA ILE A 74 1.68 12.83 14.20
C ILE A 74 2.31 13.87 13.29
N ALA A 75 3.31 13.46 12.50
CA ALA A 75 3.93 14.27 11.47
C ALA A 75 3.59 13.71 10.08
N SER A 76 3.22 14.61 9.16
CA SER A 76 2.80 14.25 7.80
C SER A 76 3.33 15.25 6.78
N PHE A 77 3.63 14.76 5.58
CA PHE A 77 4.02 15.60 4.45
C PHE A 77 3.65 14.93 3.13
N ALA A 78 3.41 15.72 2.09
CA ALA A 78 3.06 15.20 0.77
C ALA A 78 4.15 14.26 0.26
N SER A 79 3.75 13.11 -0.29
CA SER A 79 4.66 12.09 -0.81
C SER A 79 5.44 11.27 0.23
N TYR A 80 5.10 11.36 1.52
CA TYR A 80 5.69 10.55 2.58
C TYR A 80 4.63 9.83 3.40
N LYS A 81 5.00 8.66 3.91
CA LYS A 81 4.24 7.96 4.94
C LYS A 81 4.36 8.72 6.26
N SER A 82 3.21 9.14 6.80
CA SER A 82 3.13 9.79 8.11
C SER A 82 3.68 8.90 9.21
N ASP A 83 4.26 9.54 10.22
CA ASP A 83 4.84 8.89 11.39
C ASP A 83 4.15 9.41 12.66
N THR A 84 4.06 8.56 13.68
CA THR A 84 3.33 8.82 14.92
C THR A 84 4.20 8.46 16.11
N ILE A 85 4.43 9.43 17.01
CA ILE A 85 5.26 9.27 18.19
C ILE A 85 4.41 9.49 19.45
N TYR A 86 4.59 8.60 20.43
CA TYR A 86 4.02 8.73 21.76
C TYR A 86 4.91 9.61 22.64
N ILE A 87 4.36 10.71 23.17
CA ILE A 87 5.07 11.68 23.99
C ILE A 87 4.97 11.27 25.46
N LYS A 88 6.10 10.82 26.02
CA LYS A 88 6.25 10.47 27.45
C LYS A 88 6.69 11.65 28.30
N ASP A 89 7.62 12.45 27.75
CA ASP A 89 8.27 13.56 28.43
C ASP A 89 8.12 14.82 27.58
N LEU A 90 7.83 15.94 28.24
CA LEU A 90 7.61 17.24 27.58
C LEU A 90 8.92 18.00 27.35
N THR A 91 10.02 17.53 27.95
CA THR A 91 11.32 18.20 27.93
C THR A 91 12.24 17.71 26.82
N THR A 92 12.01 16.51 26.29
CA THR A 92 12.87 15.92 25.26
C THR A 92 12.44 16.33 23.86
N PRO A 93 13.36 16.83 23.01
CA PRO A 93 13.05 17.14 21.63
C PRO A 93 12.59 15.90 20.85
N VAL A 94 11.54 16.05 20.06
CA VAL A 94 10.96 14.96 19.27
C VAL A 94 11.57 14.95 17.87
N ALA A 95 12.01 13.79 17.38
CA ALA A 95 12.54 13.65 16.03
C ALA A 95 11.69 12.68 15.21
N PHE A 96 11.05 13.17 14.16
CA PHE A 96 10.32 12.36 13.19
C PHE A 96 11.21 12.03 11.99
N THR A 97 11.11 10.78 11.51
CA THR A 97 11.76 10.34 10.27
C THR A 97 10.72 9.74 9.33
N LEU A 98 10.20 10.55 8.42
CA LEU A 98 9.22 10.10 7.44
C LEU A 98 9.88 9.27 6.34
N LYS A 99 9.18 8.24 5.88
CA LYS A 99 9.62 7.37 4.79
C LYS A 99 8.89 7.72 3.51
N ASP A 100 9.56 7.64 2.37
CA ASP A 100 8.92 7.85 1.07
C ASP A 100 7.80 6.81 0.87
N GLN A 101 6.63 7.27 0.41
CA GLN A 101 5.49 6.40 0.14
C GLN A 101 5.61 5.63 -1.19
N ASN A 102 6.60 5.97 -2.03
CA ASN A 102 6.84 5.37 -3.34
C ASN A 102 7.61 4.03 -3.32
N GLU A 103 7.68 3.32 -2.19
CA GLU A 103 8.03 1.88 -2.22
C GLU A 103 6.88 1.08 -2.86
N LEU A 104 6.85 1.06 -4.20
CA LEU A 104 5.94 0.25 -4.97
C LEU A 104 6.22 -1.23 -4.68
N GLN A 105 5.24 -1.92 -4.10
CA GLN A 105 5.25 -3.38 -3.98
C GLN A 105 5.20 -3.96 -5.40
N GLY A 106 6.27 -4.63 -5.84
CA GLY A 106 6.39 -5.12 -7.21
C GLY A 106 5.23 -6.04 -7.61
N ALA A 107 4.73 -5.88 -8.83
CA ALA A 107 3.66 -6.73 -9.38
C ALA A 107 4.26 -7.85 -10.25
N THR A 108 3.95 -9.11 -9.92
CA THR A 108 4.36 -10.27 -10.72
C THR A 108 3.29 -10.59 -11.75
N VAL A 109 3.61 -10.43 -13.03
CA VAL A 109 2.72 -10.78 -14.15
C VAL A 109 2.94 -12.23 -14.55
N PHE A 110 1.90 -13.06 -14.46
CA PHE A 110 1.93 -14.44 -14.94
C PHE A 110 1.22 -14.53 -16.30
N ALA A 111 1.94 -14.99 -17.33
CA ALA A 111 1.37 -15.30 -18.64
C ALA A 111 1.11 -16.81 -18.75
N LYS A 112 -0.15 -17.21 -19.01
CA LYS A 112 -0.53 -18.61 -19.27
C LYS A 112 -0.82 -18.81 -20.75
N LYS A 113 -0.04 -19.64 -21.44
CA LYS A 113 -0.29 -20.04 -22.84
C LYS A 113 -1.24 -21.24 -22.86
N LEU A 114 -2.38 -21.12 -23.55
CA LEU A 114 -3.27 -22.23 -23.85
C LEU A 114 -2.60 -23.21 -24.82
N SER A 115 -2.84 -24.50 -24.63
CA SER A 115 -2.18 -25.59 -25.37
C SER A 115 -2.84 -25.93 -26.72
N TYR A 116 -3.98 -25.31 -27.04
CA TYR A 116 -4.58 -25.27 -28.37
C TYR A 116 -4.89 -23.82 -28.78
N SER A 117 -4.94 -23.57 -30.09
CA SER A 117 -5.34 -22.28 -30.65
C SER A 117 -6.08 -22.44 -31.98
N LEU A 118 -7.11 -21.63 -32.21
CA LEU A 118 -7.76 -21.51 -33.51
C LEU A 118 -6.95 -20.54 -34.39
N SER A 119 -6.70 -20.90 -35.65
CA SER A 119 -6.14 -19.96 -36.62
C SER A 119 -7.14 -18.85 -36.93
N LYS A 120 -6.75 -17.58 -36.73
CA LYS A 120 -7.56 -16.40 -37.11
C LYS A 120 -7.22 -15.85 -38.50
N LEU A 121 -6.19 -16.42 -39.15
CA LEU A 121 -5.67 -15.93 -40.42
C LEU A 121 -6.19 -16.74 -41.62
N ASP A 122 -6.66 -17.96 -41.37
CA ASP A 122 -7.23 -18.83 -42.41
C ASP A 122 -8.76 -18.71 -42.39
N PRO A 123 -9.43 -18.47 -43.54
CA PRO A 123 -10.89 -18.52 -43.61
C PRO A 123 -11.47 -19.93 -43.35
N ARG A 124 -10.65 -20.99 -43.35
CA ARG A 124 -11.04 -22.35 -42.99
C ARG A 124 -10.85 -22.58 -41.49
N THR A 125 -11.72 -23.39 -40.89
CA THR A 125 -11.60 -23.80 -39.48
C THR A 125 -10.36 -24.68 -39.29
N THR A 126 -9.24 -24.07 -38.89
CA THR A 126 -7.99 -24.76 -38.59
C THR A 126 -7.70 -24.72 -37.10
N ILE A 127 -7.64 -25.89 -36.47
CA ILE A 127 -7.31 -26.07 -35.07
C ILE A 127 -5.87 -26.56 -34.98
N LEU A 128 -4.99 -25.79 -34.35
CA LEU A 128 -3.62 -26.20 -34.08
C LEU A 128 -3.53 -26.84 -32.70
N MET A 129 -3.19 -28.13 -32.68
CA MET A 129 -3.00 -28.90 -31.44
C MET A 129 -1.51 -29.09 -31.17
N GLY A 130 -1.05 -28.67 -29.99
CA GLY A 130 0.32 -28.89 -29.55
C GLY A 130 0.49 -30.24 -28.86
N GLU A 131 1.74 -30.66 -28.67
CA GLU A 131 2.12 -31.92 -28.02
C GLU A 131 1.42 -32.14 -26.66
N ARG A 132 1.28 -31.08 -25.86
CA ARG A 132 0.57 -31.14 -24.57
C ARG A 132 -0.91 -31.53 -24.69
N GLU A 133 -1.57 -31.21 -25.80
CA GLU A 133 -2.96 -31.65 -26.01
C GLU A 133 -3.00 -33.14 -26.36
N PHE A 134 -2.08 -33.61 -27.22
CA PHE A 134 -1.98 -35.03 -27.56
C PHE A 134 -1.70 -35.91 -26.34
N GLN A 135 -0.91 -35.41 -25.40
CA GLN A 135 -0.52 -36.13 -24.19
C GLN A 135 -1.59 -36.19 -23.09
N LYS A 136 -2.71 -35.44 -23.20
CA LYS A 136 -3.76 -35.45 -22.17
C LYS A 136 -4.52 -36.77 -22.05
N ALA A 137 -4.53 -37.57 -23.11
CA ALA A 137 -5.29 -38.83 -23.18
C ALA A 137 -4.60 -39.92 -24.04
N ALA A 138 -3.30 -39.78 -24.33
CA ALA A 138 -2.54 -40.79 -25.07
C ALA A 138 -2.17 -41.96 -24.16
N CYS A 139 -3.09 -42.91 -23.96
CA CYS A 139 -2.81 -44.12 -23.20
C CYS A 139 -2.22 -45.21 -24.09
N CYS A 140 -2.91 -45.59 -25.17
CA CYS A 140 -2.49 -46.70 -26.04
C CYS A 140 -2.79 -46.50 -27.54
N ASN A 141 -3.61 -45.52 -27.93
CA ASN A 141 -3.97 -45.25 -29.33
C ASN A 141 -4.03 -43.73 -29.62
N LEU A 142 -3.66 -43.34 -30.84
CA LEU A 142 -3.78 -41.96 -31.33
C LEU A 142 -5.22 -41.43 -31.30
N SER A 143 -6.23 -42.30 -31.47
CA SER A 143 -7.64 -41.90 -31.41
C SER A 143 -8.06 -41.37 -30.04
N GLU A 144 -7.45 -41.87 -28.96
CA GLU A 144 -7.76 -41.44 -27.58
C GLU A 144 -7.26 -40.03 -27.29
N SER A 145 -6.17 -39.60 -27.94
CA SER A 145 -5.66 -38.22 -27.85
C SER A 145 -6.67 -37.16 -28.30
N PHE A 146 -7.70 -37.54 -29.06
CA PHE A 146 -8.70 -36.62 -29.59
C PHE A 146 -10.01 -36.58 -28.79
N GLU A 147 -10.20 -37.40 -27.76
CA GLU A 147 -11.44 -37.42 -26.97
C GLU A 147 -11.71 -36.09 -26.25
N ASN A 148 -10.65 -35.34 -25.91
CA ASN A 148 -10.76 -34.03 -25.28
C ASN A 148 -10.74 -32.87 -26.29
N SER A 149 -10.85 -33.17 -27.59
CA SER A 149 -10.90 -32.16 -28.64
C SER A 149 -12.32 -31.58 -28.77
N PRO A 150 -12.48 -30.25 -28.87
CA PRO A 150 -13.80 -29.65 -29.04
C PRO A 150 -14.42 -29.85 -30.44
N ALA A 151 -13.67 -30.36 -31.43
CA ALA A 151 -14.13 -30.46 -32.82
C ALA A 151 -13.99 -31.85 -33.44
N ILE A 152 -13.39 -32.78 -32.72
CA ILE A 152 -13.14 -34.15 -33.17
C ILE A 152 -13.80 -35.08 -32.17
N ASP A 153 -14.61 -36.00 -32.66
CA ASP A 153 -15.25 -37.04 -31.86
C ASP A 153 -14.61 -38.40 -32.21
N ALA A 154 -14.21 -39.17 -31.22
CA ALA A 154 -13.62 -40.50 -31.40
C ALA A 154 -14.58 -41.53 -30.81
N SER A 155 -15.16 -42.37 -31.68
CA SER A 155 -16.17 -43.36 -31.28
C SER A 155 -15.76 -44.77 -31.69
N PHE A 156 -16.25 -45.81 -31.00
CA PHE A 156 -15.97 -47.19 -31.37
C PHE A 156 -16.69 -47.56 -32.67
N ALA A 157 -15.93 -47.94 -33.68
CA ALA A 157 -16.48 -48.50 -34.92
C ALA A 157 -16.76 -50.01 -34.76
N ASP A 158 -15.94 -50.69 -33.94
CA ASP A 158 -16.13 -52.09 -33.58
C ASP A 158 -15.67 -52.32 -32.13
N ALA A 159 -16.64 -52.66 -31.27
CA ALA A 159 -16.41 -52.88 -29.85
C ALA A 159 -15.70 -54.21 -29.54
N VAL A 160 -15.68 -55.18 -30.47
CA VAL A 160 -15.04 -56.49 -30.26
C VAL A 160 -13.54 -56.42 -30.52
N THR A 161 -13.14 -55.69 -31.57
CA THR A 161 -11.72 -55.45 -31.88
C THR A 161 -11.14 -54.23 -31.18
N GLY A 162 -11.98 -53.40 -30.54
CA GLY A 162 -11.56 -52.16 -29.87
C GLY A 162 -11.18 -51.04 -30.83
N THR A 163 -11.55 -51.16 -32.11
CA THR A 163 -11.21 -50.19 -33.16
C THR A 163 -12.07 -48.95 -33.02
N LYS A 164 -11.43 -47.77 -32.91
CA LYS A 164 -12.09 -46.46 -32.88
C LYS A 164 -11.95 -45.74 -34.21
N GLN A 165 -13.03 -45.11 -34.66
CA GLN A 165 -13.07 -44.22 -35.83
C GLN A 165 -13.16 -42.77 -35.37
N ILE A 166 -12.35 -41.93 -36.02
CA ILE A 166 -12.34 -40.49 -35.80
C ILE A 166 -13.39 -39.87 -36.72
N LYS A 167 -14.31 -39.10 -36.13
CA LYS A 167 -15.36 -38.35 -36.82
C LYS A 167 -15.09 -36.87 -36.65
N MET A 168 -15.13 -36.11 -37.74
CA MET A 168 -15.03 -34.66 -37.68
C MET A 168 -16.42 -34.06 -37.83
N LEU A 169 -16.86 -33.26 -36.84
CA LEU A 169 -18.18 -32.64 -36.84
C LEU A 169 -19.34 -33.65 -37.04
N GLY A 170 -19.17 -34.88 -36.56
CA GLY A 170 -20.17 -35.94 -36.68
C GLY A 170 -20.29 -36.58 -38.07
N LEU A 171 -19.40 -36.26 -39.01
CA LEU A 171 -19.34 -36.89 -40.32
C LEU A 171 -18.23 -37.95 -40.34
N ASP A 172 -18.57 -39.12 -40.86
CA ASP A 172 -17.66 -40.25 -41.02
C ASP A 172 -16.69 -39.94 -42.17
N GLY A 173 -15.39 -40.05 -41.88
CA GLY A 173 -14.31 -39.98 -42.86
C GLY A 173 -13.83 -41.37 -43.29
#